data_AF-A0A411WLY2-F1
#
_entry.id   AF-A0A411WLY2-F1
#
_cell.length_a   1.000
_cell.length_b   1.000
_cell.length_c   1.000
_cell.angle_alpha   90.00
_cell.angle_beta   90.00
_cell.angle_gamma   90.00
#
_symmetry.space_group_name_H-M   'P 1'
#
loop_
_entity.id
_entity.type
_entity.pdbx_description
1 polymer ?
#
loop_
_entity_poly.entity_id
_entity_poly.type
_entity_poly.pdbx_seq_one_letter_code
_entity_poly.pdbx_strand_id
1 'polypeptide(L)'
;MTDIETNDCGMVDIDDVIIRSTLIVDDGCDWTAHHVWRMNTRRRMRNGIYEPPPDRPKVSEIKLTPIKKPKKKRQRKAEVVD
;
A
#
# COMPACT_ATOMS: atom_id res chain seq x y z
N MET A 1 -24.59 9.38 8.69
CA MET A 1 -23.35 10.13 8.97
C MET A 1 -22.50 9.16 9.76
N THR A 2 -21.48 8.53 9.16
CA THR A 2 -20.57 7.67 9.93
C THR A 2 -19.50 8.58 10.48
N ASP A 3 -19.57 8.85 11.77
CA ASP A 3 -18.60 9.68 12.47
C ASP A 3 -17.27 8.92 12.46
N ILE A 4 -16.28 9.46 11.74
CA ILE A 4 -14.92 8.95 11.74
C ILE A 4 -14.38 9.30 13.12
N GLU A 5 -14.26 8.30 14.00
CA GLU A 5 -13.64 8.47 15.31
C GLU A 5 -12.23 9.03 15.08
N THR A 6 -12.09 10.33 15.36
CA THR A 6 -10.81 11.02 15.26
C THR A 6 -10.17 10.85 16.62
N ASN A 7 -8.95 10.31 16.68
CA ASN A 7 -8.20 10.23 17.94
C ASN A 7 -8.16 11.62 18.60
N ASP A 8 -8.00 11.67 19.92
CA ASP A 8 -8.05 12.87 20.78
C ASP A 8 -7.10 14.03 20.34
N CYS A 9 -6.25 13.80 19.34
CA CYS A 9 -5.34 14.76 18.71
C CYS A 9 -5.69 15.17 17.26
N GLY A 10 -6.86 14.78 16.73
CA GLY A 10 -7.29 15.11 15.36
C GLY A 10 -6.50 14.41 14.25
N MET A 11 -5.62 13.45 14.61
CA MET A 11 -4.87 12.65 13.63
C MET A 11 -5.69 11.43 13.21
N VAL A 12 -5.88 11.33 11.90
CA VAL A 12 -6.52 10.20 11.22
C VAL A 12 -5.62 8.97 11.37
N ASP A 13 -6.14 7.89 11.97
CA ASP A 13 -5.41 6.64 12.10
C ASP A 13 -5.30 5.94 10.73
N ILE A 14 -4.11 5.97 10.13
CA ILE A 14 -3.84 5.35 8.83
C ILE A 14 -4.00 3.81 8.92
N ASP A 15 -3.89 3.24 10.12
CA ASP A 15 -4.02 1.80 10.35
C ASP A 15 -5.48 1.34 10.53
N ASP A 16 -6.43 2.28 10.56
CA ASP A 16 -7.86 1.97 10.56
C ASP A 16 -8.22 1.12 9.32
N VAL A 17 -8.96 0.05 9.58
CA VAL A 17 -9.50 -0.88 8.60
C VAL A 17 -10.33 -0.15 7.53
N ILE A 18 -11.07 0.89 7.91
CA ILE A 18 -11.89 1.68 6.98
C ILE A 18 -10.99 2.43 6.00
N ILE A 19 -9.90 3.03 6.47
CA ILE A 19 -8.97 3.79 5.64
C ILE A 19 -8.19 2.87 4.71
N ARG A 20 -7.65 1.75 5.22
CA ARG A 20 -6.93 0.75 4.41
C ARG A 20 -7.80 0.09 3.33
N SER A 21 -9.10 -0.05 3.57
CA SER A 21 -10.02 -0.67 2.60
C SER A 21 -10.53 0.30 1.53
N THR A 22 -10.43 1.61 1.76
CA THR A 22 -10.98 2.65 0.87
C THR A 22 -9.90 3.41 0.11
N LEU A 23 -8.69 3.53 0.67
CA LEU A 23 -7.60 4.34 0.16
C LEU A 23 -6.35 3.49 -0.07
N ILE A 24 -5.63 3.81 -1.15
CA ILE A 24 -4.23 3.43 -1.33
C ILE A 24 -3.40 4.48 -0.61
N VAL A 25 -2.62 4.04 0.37
CA VAL A 25 -1.71 4.87 1.16
C VAL A 25 -0.29 4.68 0.62
N ASP A 26 0.32 5.76 0.18
CA ASP A 26 1.75 5.82 -0.14
C ASP A 26 2.46 6.58 0.99
N ASP A 27 3.36 5.90 1.69
CA ASP A 27 4.08 6.44 2.86
C ASP A 27 5.22 7.40 2.47
N GLY A 28 5.53 7.49 1.17
CA GLY A 28 6.50 8.41 0.61
C GLY A 28 7.96 8.09 0.97
N CYS A 29 8.23 6.89 1.48
CA CYS A 29 9.58 6.43 1.80
C CYS A 29 10.27 5.81 0.58
N ASP A 30 11.59 5.97 0.46
CA ASP A 30 12.35 5.19 -0.51
C ASP A 30 12.59 3.78 0.02
N TRP A 31 11.89 2.81 -0.58
CA TRP A 31 11.98 1.40 -0.24
C TRP A 31 13.05 0.64 -1.03
N THR A 32 13.74 1.28 -1.98
CA THR A 32 14.64 0.60 -2.93
C THR A 32 15.71 -0.22 -2.23
N ALA A 33 16.45 0.39 -1.30
CA ALA A 33 17.50 -0.29 -0.54
C ALA A 33 16.92 -1.42 0.33
N HIS A 34 15.75 -1.20 0.93
CA HIS A 34 15.09 -2.21 1.74
C HIS A 34 14.62 -3.42 0.92
N HIS A 35 14.13 -3.21 -0.30
CA HIS A 35 13.74 -4.29 -1.21
C HIS A 35 14.95 -5.13 -1.60
N VAL A 36 16.06 -4.49 -1.99
CA VAL A 36 17.32 -5.20 -2.28
C VAL A 36 17.82 -5.98 -1.07
N TRP A 37 17.77 -5.36 0.12
CA TRP A 37 18.11 -6.03 1.37
C TRP A 37 17.21 -7.26 1.60
N ARG A 38 15.89 -7.15 1.39
CA ARG A 38 14.96 -8.29 1.52
C ARG A 38 15.25 -9.39 0.52
N MET A 39 15.52 -9.05 -0.74
CA MET A 39 15.88 -10.04 -1.77
C MET A 39 17.14 -10.84 -1.38
N ASN A 40 18.09 -10.21 -0.69
CA ASN A 40 19.33 -10.84 -0.22
C ASN A 40 19.21 -11.65 1.09
N THR A 41 18.02 -11.73 1.70
CA THR A 41 17.82 -12.39 3.01
C THR A 41 18.31 -13.83 3.02
N ARG A 42 17.98 -14.62 1.99
CA ARG A 42 18.40 -16.04 1.92
C ARG A 42 19.92 -16.19 1.81
N ARG A 43 20.58 -15.30 1.08
CA ARG A 43 22.05 -15.27 0.96
C ARG A 43 22.70 -14.96 2.31
N ARG A 44 22.19 -13.95 3.02
CA ARG A 44 22.66 -13.59 4.36
C ARG A 44 22.50 -14.74 5.34
N MET A 45 21.32 -15.36 5.39
CA MET A 45 21.06 -16.52 6.25
C MET A 45 22.00 -17.70 5.95
N ARG A 46 22.21 -18.03 4.67
CA ARG A 46 23.13 -19.11 4.26
C ARG A 46 24.57 -18.84 4.71
N ASN A 47 25.00 -17.59 4.65
CA ASN A 47 26.35 -17.20 5.02
C ASN A 47 26.48 -16.86 6.52
N GLY A 48 25.40 -16.96 7.29
CA GLY A 48 25.39 -16.57 8.71
C GLY A 48 25.63 -15.07 8.95
N ILE A 49 25.41 -14.22 7.95
CA ILE A 49 25.68 -12.78 8.02
C ILE A 49 24.44 -12.08 8.61
N TYR A 50 24.63 -11.34 9.70
CA TYR A 50 23.63 -10.42 10.22
C TYR A 50 23.92 -9.00 9.72
N GLU A 51 23.04 -8.49 8.86
CA GLU A 51 23.02 -7.08 8.46
C GLU A 51 21.67 -6.50 8.90
N PRO A 52 21.65 -5.35 9.62
CA PRO A 52 20.41 -4.68 9.93
C PRO A 52 19.70 -4.22 8.65
N PRO A 53 18.36 -4.08 8.68
CA PRO A 53 17.64 -3.49 7.56
C PRO A 53 18.13 -2.05 7.32
N PRO A 54 18.28 -1.63 6.05
CA PRO A 54 18.69 -0.27 5.74
C PRO A 54 17.60 0.73 6.15
N ASP A 55 18.02 1.95 6.45
CA ASP A 55 17.13 3.07 6.74
C ASP A 55 16.18 3.33 5.56
N ARG A 56 14.97 3.79 5.89
CA ARG A 56 13.93 4.16 4.92
C ARG A 56 13.72 5.66 4.99
N PRO A 57 14.50 6.45 4.22
CA PRO A 57 14.34 7.90 4.25
C PRO A 57 12.99 8.29 3.64
N LYS A 58 12.31 9.23 4.29
CA LYS A 58 11.09 9.82 3.75
C LYS A 58 11.47 10.83 2.67
N VAL A 59 11.14 10.52 1.42
CA VAL A 59 11.49 11.33 0.24
C VAL A 59 10.33 12.21 -0.19
N SER A 60 9.10 11.81 0.11
CA SER A 60 7.90 12.56 -0.24
C SER A 60 6.85 12.57 0.86
N GLU A 61 5.89 13.47 0.73
CA GLU A 61 4.72 13.53 1.60
C GLU A 61 3.83 12.29 1.42
N ILE A 62 3.09 11.95 2.47
CA ILE A 62 2.16 10.82 2.43
C ILE A 62 1.04 11.14 1.45
N LYS A 63 0.81 10.26 0.49
CA LYS A 63 -0.28 10.43 -0.50
C LYS A 63 -1.38 9.43 -0.25
N LEU A 64 -2.61 9.95 -0.20
CA LEU A 64 -3.82 9.15 -0.06
C LEU A 64 -4.59 9.21 -1.38
N THR A 65 -4.78 8.07 -2.02
CA THR A 65 -5.55 8.00 -3.26
C THR A 65 -6.72 7.03 -3.12
N PRO A 66 -7.94 7.39 -3.54
CA PRO A 66 -9.08 6.49 -3.41
C PRO A 66 -8.94 5.28 -4.34
N ILE A 67 -9.29 4.09 -3.83
CA ILE A 67 -9.32 2.87 -4.65
C ILE A 67 -10.42 3.01 -5.71
N LYS A 68 -10.02 3.05 -6.98
CA LYS A 68 -10.97 3.13 -8.10
C LYS A 68 -11.76 1.83 -8.20
N LYS A 69 -13.09 1.91 -8.17
CA LYS A 69 -13.97 0.75 -8.41
C LYS A 69 -13.67 0.14 -9.80
N PRO A 70 -13.63 -1.20 -9.94
CA PRO A 70 -13.42 -1.83 -11.23
C PRO A 70 -14.53 -1.41 -12.20
N LYS A 71 -14.15 -0.95 -13.40
CA LYS A 71 -15.12 -0.62 -14.45
C LYS A 71 -15.85 -1.91 -14.87
N LYS A 72 -17.18 -1.92 -14.80
CA LYS A 72 -18.00 -3.03 -15.30
C LYS A 72 -17.67 -3.28 -16.78
N LYS A 73 -17.22 -4.48 -17.13
CA LYS A 73 -17.03 -4.88 -18.53
C LYS A 73 -18.39 -4.84 -19.22
N ARG A 74 -18.52 -4.05 -20.29
CA ARG A 74 -19.75 -3.99 -21.11
C ARG A 74 -19.91 -5.35 -21.79
N GLN A 75 -20.95 -6.11 -21.45
CA GLN A 75 -21.26 -7.34 -22.18
C GLN A 75 -21.61 -6.96 -23.63
N ARG A 76 -20.90 -7.55 -24.59
CA ARG A 76 -21.30 -7.46 -26.00
C ARG A 76 -22.56 -8.30 -26.14
N LYS A 77 -23.68 -7.69 -26.51
CA LYS A 77 -24.87 -8.44 -26.92
C LYS A 77 -24.46 -9.21 -28.19
N ALA A 78 -24.46 -10.53 -28.14
CA ALA A 78 -24.43 -11.33 -29.34
C ALA A 78 -25.78 -11.10 -30.03
N GLU A 79 -25.75 -10.57 -31.25
CA GLU A 79 -26.95 -10.53 -32.09
C GLU A 79 -27.35 -11.97 -32.36
N VAL A 80 -28.54 -12.33 -31.90
CA VAL A 80 -29.18 -13.59 -32.27
C VAL A 80 -29.55 -13.42 -33.74
N VAL A 81 -28.90 -14.20 -34.61
CA VAL A 81 -29.30 -14.33 -36.00
C VAL A 81 -30.41 -15.38 -36.02
N ASP A 82 -31.61 -14.96 -36.41
CA ASP A 82 -32.80 -15.79 -36.59
C ASP A 82 -32.65 -16.82 -37.73
#